data_AF-A0A2P6VSD7-F1
#
_entry.id   AF-A0A2P6VSD7-F1
#
_cell.length_a   1.000
_cell.length_b   1.000
_cell.length_c   1.000
_cell.angle_alpha   90.00
_cell.angle_beta   90.00
_cell.angle_gamma   90.00
#
_symmetry.space_group_name_H-M   'P 1'
#
loop_
_entity.id
_entity.type
_entity.pdbx_description
1 polymer ?
#
loop_
_entity_poly.entity_id
_entity_poly.type
_entity_poly.pdbx_seq_one_letter_code
_entity_poly.pdbx_strand_id
1 'polypeptide(L)'
;MLGLHELYAADGTLAAFDAAHAGGTGKRLLQLTFGVACQRSDRLQRLQLISAQCSDAMDMSVNLAASGPPDSEVAAARAQHWAALKALVQDWGPDPMAVLQGEEVTVRSSICRGVAKSASLCAVARDPLLPQVLLACLQGLQQQRREEFWIVCMTVLQAASHADAAAALASSGVLRQLVQGLEASQRGAGAAGDQVSIVHKQVLIALATLLDTSMPPGLDSARADASQLQKQLQVCHATCSSAAFVQAAKEALPAAERVAAAVLEWWQEPEQVAAARRSAPEAAAGRSCAFLRCANLAGCSGGPAAGEGAGSFKCSACRRAWYCGTACSHADWKDHKRVCKAWAAEREEQRRQRQQKAQQQQQAQQGAQQQPQQPE
;
A
#
# COMPACT_ATOMS: atom_id res chain seq x y z
N MET A 1 -42.44 -11.43 -15.27
CA MET A 1 -42.87 -10.02 -15.34
C MET A 1 -43.38 -9.45 -14.02
N LEU A 2 -43.83 -10.25 -13.04
CA LEU A 2 -44.30 -9.73 -11.75
C LEU A 2 -43.20 -9.26 -10.77
N GLY A 3 -41.96 -9.76 -10.89
CA GLY A 3 -40.84 -9.35 -10.01
C GLY A 3 -40.14 -8.03 -10.38
N LEU A 4 -40.39 -7.46 -11.57
CA LEU A 4 -39.82 -6.17 -11.96
C LEU A 4 -40.61 -4.99 -11.37
N HIS A 5 -41.91 -5.17 -11.09
CA HIS A 5 -42.77 -4.09 -10.61
C HIS A 5 -42.41 -3.61 -9.19
N GLU A 6 -41.96 -4.51 -8.31
CA GLU A 6 -41.54 -4.16 -6.95
C GLU A 6 -40.21 -3.42 -6.91
N LEU A 7 -39.29 -3.70 -7.83
CA LEU A 7 -37.99 -3.01 -7.94
C LEU A 7 -38.13 -1.56 -8.43
N TYR A 8 -39.10 -1.27 -9.32
CA TYR A 8 -39.31 0.09 -9.84
C TYR A 8 -40.21 0.97 -8.95
N ALA A 9 -40.99 0.38 -8.04
CA ALA A 9 -41.85 1.13 -7.12
C ALA A 9 -41.07 1.83 -5.99
N ALA A 10 -39.91 1.29 -5.58
CA ALA A 10 -39.12 1.82 -4.47
C ALA A 10 -38.36 3.14 -4.79
N ASP A 11 -38.01 3.37 -6.05
CA ASP A 11 -37.15 4.49 -6.48
C ASP A 11 -37.92 5.65 -7.16
N GLY A 12 -39.26 5.65 -7.14
CA GLY A 12 -40.09 6.69 -7.78
C GLY A 12 -40.02 6.73 -9.32
N THR A 13 -39.31 5.78 -9.93
CA THR A 13 -39.11 5.67 -11.38
C THR A 13 -40.36 5.20 -12.13
N LEU A 14 -41.30 4.55 -11.44
CA LEU A 14 -42.58 4.12 -12.01
C LEU A 14 -43.45 5.31 -12.48
N ALA A 15 -43.49 6.41 -11.72
CA ALA A 15 -44.24 7.60 -12.09
C ALA A 15 -43.62 8.34 -13.30
N ALA A 16 -42.29 8.35 -13.40
CA ALA A 16 -41.57 8.87 -14.56
C ALA A 16 -41.75 7.99 -15.81
N PHE A 17 -41.89 6.67 -15.61
CA PHE A 17 -42.18 5.71 -16.66
C PHE A 17 -43.58 5.92 -17.25
N ASP A 18 -44.60 6.05 -16.42
CA ASP A 18 -45.98 6.29 -16.86
C ASP A 18 -46.12 7.64 -17.59
N ALA A 19 -45.43 8.68 -17.13
CA ALA A 19 -45.38 9.98 -17.79
C ALA A 19 -44.66 9.95 -19.15
N ALA A 20 -43.57 9.17 -19.28
CA ALA A 20 -42.82 9.04 -20.54
C ALA A 20 -43.50 8.11 -21.56
N HIS A 21 -44.33 7.17 -21.11
CA HIS A 21 -45.09 6.28 -21.99
C HIS A 21 -46.22 7.02 -22.70
N ALA A 22 -46.83 8.01 -22.04
CA ALA A 22 -47.85 8.88 -22.64
C ALA A 22 -47.33 9.81 -23.75
N GLY A 23 -46.01 10.07 -23.83
CA GLY A 23 -45.40 11.04 -24.74
C GLY A 23 -44.65 10.49 -25.96
N GLY A 24 -44.65 9.17 -26.21
CA GLY A 24 -43.98 8.56 -27.38
C GLY A 24 -42.44 8.53 -27.33
N THR A 25 -41.81 9.11 -26.30
CA THR A 25 -40.36 9.08 -26.05
C THR A 25 -39.89 7.85 -25.26
N GLY A 26 -40.81 7.01 -24.79
CA GLY A 26 -40.55 5.88 -23.89
C GLY A 26 -39.51 4.87 -24.37
N LYS A 27 -39.33 4.65 -25.68
CA LYS A 27 -38.36 3.68 -26.21
C LYS A 27 -36.89 4.08 -25.95
N ARG A 28 -36.56 5.37 -26.07
CA ARG A 28 -35.20 5.87 -25.78
C ARG A 28 -34.94 5.93 -24.28
N LEU A 29 -35.96 6.28 -23.49
CA LEU A 29 -35.85 6.28 -22.03
C LEU A 29 -35.64 4.86 -21.49
N LEU A 30 -36.38 3.88 -21.99
CA LEU A 30 -36.22 2.45 -21.66
C LEU A 30 -34.85 1.89 -22.02
N GLN A 31 -34.29 2.25 -23.18
CA GLN A 31 -32.94 1.81 -23.55
C GLN A 31 -31.87 2.42 -22.64
N LEU A 32 -32.03 3.69 -22.24
CA LEU A 32 -31.12 4.37 -21.32
C LEU A 32 -31.24 3.79 -19.89
N THR A 33 -32.45 3.61 -19.37
CA THR A 33 -32.66 3.05 -18.03
C THR A 33 -32.26 1.59 -17.93
N PHE A 34 -32.57 0.78 -18.95
CA PHE A 34 -32.16 -0.63 -19.00
C PHE A 34 -30.64 -0.78 -19.17
N GLY A 35 -30.02 0.07 -19.99
CA GLY A 35 -28.55 0.13 -20.13
C GLY A 35 -27.86 0.47 -18.80
N VAL A 36 -28.38 1.48 -18.08
CA VAL A 36 -27.88 1.87 -16.75
C VAL A 36 -28.12 0.77 -15.71
N ALA A 37 -29.28 0.11 -15.72
CA ALA A 37 -29.60 -0.98 -14.79
C ALA A 37 -28.73 -2.23 -15.03
N CYS A 38 -28.50 -2.62 -16.29
CA CYS A 38 -27.59 -3.72 -16.63
C CYS A 38 -26.14 -3.40 -16.27
N GLN A 39 -25.67 -2.17 -16.51
CA GLN A 39 -24.33 -1.73 -16.08
C GLN A 39 -24.20 -1.74 -14.56
N ARG A 40 -25.23 -1.30 -13.84
CA ARG A 40 -25.26 -1.35 -12.36
C ARG A 40 -25.24 -2.78 -11.84
N SER A 41 -25.96 -3.72 -12.48
CA SER A 41 -26.00 -5.13 -12.09
C SER A 41 -24.68 -5.88 -12.36
N ASP A 42 -24.06 -5.70 -13.54
CA ASP A 42 -22.73 -6.30 -13.84
C ASP A 42 -21.68 -5.75 -12.87
N ARG A 43 -21.76 -4.45 -12.57
CA ARG A 43 -20.88 -3.79 -11.62
C ARG A 43 -21.05 -4.30 -10.19
N LEU A 44 -22.29 -4.45 -9.71
CA LEU A 44 -22.61 -5.06 -8.41
C LEU A 44 -22.07 -6.49 -8.31
N GLN A 45 -22.27 -7.31 -9.34
CA GLN A 45 -21.74 -8.67 -9.37
C GLN A 45 -20.21 -8.70 -9.34
N ARG A 46 -19.53 -7.80 -10.07
CA ARG A 46 -18.07 -7.66 -9.98
C ARG A 46 -17.63 -7.20 -8.60
N LEU A 47 -18.33 -6.25 -7.98
CA LEU A 47 -18.03 -5.78 -6.63
C LEU A 47 -18.24 -6.87 -5.58
N GLN A 48 -19.29 -7.68 -5.70
CA GLN A 48 -19.55 -8.83 -4.85
C GLN A 48 -18.50 -9.93 -5.05
N LEU A 49 -18.13 -10.22 -6.29
CA LEU A 49 -17.08 -11.19 -6.60
C LEU A 49 -15.73 -10.72 -6.04
N ILE A 50 -15.37 -9.45 -6.22
CA ILE A 50 -14.16 -8.87 -5.64
C ILE A 50 -14.26 -8.88 -4.13
N SER A 51 -15.39 -8.51 -3.53
CA SER A 51 -15.59 -8.58 -2.08
C SER A 51 -15.44 -10.02 -1.56
N ALA A 52 -15.93 -11.02 -2.27
CA ALA A 52 -15.77 -12.43 -1.93
C ALA A 52 -14.31 -12.86 -2.06
N GLN A 53 -13.65 -12.55 -3.18
CA GLN A 53 -12.21 -12.76 -3.37
C GLN A 53 -11.38 -12.03 -2.31
N CYS A 54 -11.84 -10.87 -1.87
CA CYS A 54 -11.22 -10.10 -0.80
C CYS A 54 -11.36 -10.84 0.52
N SER A 55 -12.54 -11.35 0.84
CA SER A 55 -12.79 -12.14 2.04
C SER A 55 -11.96 -13.43 2.03
N ASP A 56 -11.94 -14.17 0.92
CA ASP A 56 -11.19 -15.42 0.78
C ASP A 56 -9.68 -15.17 0.91
N ALA A 57 -9.16 -14.12 0.26
CA ALA A 57 -7.77 -13.73 0.40
C ALA A 57 -7.43 -13.25 1.81
N MET A 58 -8.39 -12.64 2.53
CA MET A 58 -8.25 -12.25 3.93
C MET A 58 -8.15 -13.47 4.83
N ASP A 59 -9.08 -14.42 4.69
CA ASP A 59 -9.10 -15.64 5.51
C ASP A 59 -7.86 -16.47 5.24
N MET A 60 -7.44 -16.54 3.98
CA MET A 60 -6.18 -17.17 3.60
C MET A 60 -4.98 -16.43 4.24
N SER A 61 -4.89 -15.09 4.18
CA SER A 61 -3.77 -14.36 4.78
C SER A 61 -3.71 -14.48 6.31
N VAL A 62 -4.85 -14.52 7.00
CA VAL A 62 -4.91 -14.69 8.46
C VAL A 62 -4.52 -16.11 8.85
N ASN A 63 -5.03 -17.11 8.13
CA ASN A 63 -4.69 -18.51 8.35
C ASN A 63 -3.22 -18.81 8.02
N LEU A 64 -2.69 -18.20 6.96
CA LEU A 64 -1.28 -18.26 6.58
C LEU A 64 -0.41 -17.63 7.67
N ALA A 65 -0.72 -16.44 8.19
CA ALA A 65 0.05 -15.86 9.31
C ALA A 65 0.13 -16.77 10.55
N ALA A 66 -0.88 -17.61 10.80
CA ALA A 66 -0.88 -18.59 11.89
C ALA A 66 -0.11 -19.89 11.58
N SER A 67 0.15 -20.19 10.30
CA SER A 67 0.74 -21.46 9.84
C SER A 67 2.18 -21.34 9.31
N GLY A 68 2.79 -20.14 9.37
CA GLY A 68 4.21 -19.91 9.06
C GLY A 68 4.68 -20.12 7.60
N PRO A 69 3.89 -19.82 6.55
CA PRO A 69 4.38 -19.78 5.19
C PRO A 69 5.37 -18.62 5.01
N PRO A 70 6.26 -18.69 4.00
CA PRO A 70 7.24 -17.64 3.77
C PRO A 70 6.55 -16.31 3.43
N ASP A 71 6.97 -15.22 4.09
CA ASP A 71 6.46 -13.84 3.93
C ASP A 71 6.27 -13.41 2.46
N SER A 72 7.03 -14.01 1.54
CA SER A 72 6.94 -13.75 0.10
C SER A 72 5.61 -14.16 -0.56
N GLU A 73 4.95 -15.23 -0.11
CA GLU A 73 3.68 -15.69 -0.71
C GLU A 73 2.51 -14.79 -0.29
N VAL A 74 2.47 -14.42 0.99
CA VAL A 74 1.50 -13.47 1.53
C VAL A 74 1.67 -12.11 0.86
N ALA A 75 2.91 -11.65 0.65
CA ALA A 75 3.19 -10.42 -0.07
C ALA A 75 2.70 -10.45 -1.54
N ALA A 76 2.90 -11.57 -2.25
CA ALA A 76 2.47 -11.71 -3.64
C ALA A 76 0.94 -11.71 -3.79
N ALA A 77 0.23 -12.47 -2.94
CA ALA A 77 -1.23 -12.53 -2.95
C ALA A 77 -1.86 -11.16 -2.67
N ARG A 78 -1.34 -10.44 -1.66
CA ARG A 78 -1.77 -9.08 -1.33
C ARG A 78 -1.44 -8.06 -2.43
N ALA A 79 -0.31 -8.19 -3.12
CA ALA A 79 0.02 -7.31 -4.26
C ALA A 79 -0.93 -7.53 -5.45
N GLN A 80 -1.30 -8.79 -5.75
CA GLN A 80 -2.31 -9.10 -6.76
C GLN A 80 -3.68 -8.53 -6.39
N HIS A 81 -4.07 -8.67 -5.12
CA HIS A 81 -5.31 -8.10 -4.60
C HIS A 81 -5.33 -6.57 -4.72
N TRP A 82 -4.23 -5.88 -4.38
CA TRP A 82 -4.13 -4.44 -4.57
C TRP A 82 -4.26 -4.04 -6.05
N ALA A 83 -3.66 -4.80 -6.98
CA ALA A 83 -3.80 -4.53 -8.40
C ALA A 83 -5.27 -4.65 -8.88
N ALA A 84 -6.01 -5.63 -8.37
CA ALA A 84 -7.43 -5.78 -8.67
C ALA A 84 -8.27 -4.64 -8.09
N LEU A 85 -8.03 -4.27 -6.83
CA LEU A 85 -8.68 -3.11 -6.20
C LEU A 85 -8.38 -1.81 -6.94
N LYS A 86 -7.14 -1.60 -7.36
CA LYS A 86 -6.75 -0.43 -8.15
C LYS A 86 -7.52 -0.38 -9.47
N ALA A 87 -7.56 -1.49 -10.22
CA ALA A 87 -8.29 -1.54 -11.48
C ALA A 87 -9.77 -1.19 -11.28
N LEU A 88 -10.38 -1.74 -10.22
CA LEU A 88 -11.75 -1.43 -9.84
C LEU A 88 -11.96 0.05 -9.52
N VAL A 89 -11.09 0.64 -8.71
CA VAL A 89 -11.14 2.07 -8.33
C VAL A 89 -10.96 2.96 -9.55
N GLN A 90 -10.07 2.59 -10.47
CA GLN A 90 -9.86 3.32 -11.73
C GLN A 90 -11.10 3.25 -12.64
N ASP A 91 -11.76 2.09 -12.70
CA ASP A 91 -13.03 1.90 -13.40
C ASP A 91 -14.17 2.73 -12.80
N TRP A 92 -14.04 3.20 -11.55
CA TRP A 92 -15.06 4.04 -10.93
C TRP A 92 -15.11 5.47 -11.47
N GLY A 93 -14.07 5.90 -12.19
CA GLY A 93 -13.99 7.24 -12.74
C GLY A 93 -13.66 8.30 -11.67
N PRO A 94 -13.88 9.59 -11.96
CA PRO A 94 -13.43 10.70 -11.10
C PRO A 94 -14.21 10.82 -9.79
N ASP A 95 -15.38 10.17 -9.69
CA ASP A 95 -16.22 10.20 -8.50
C ASP A 95 -16.56 8.78 -8.00
N PRO A 96 -15.64 8.16 -7.23
CA PRO A 96 -15.90 6.94 -6.48
C PRO A 96 -17.16 7.01 -5.62
N MET A 97 -17.53 8.20 -5.15
CA MET A 97 -18.64 8.38 -4.22
C MET A 97 -19.99 8.30 -4.90
N ALA A 98 -20.16 8.86 -6.10
CA ALA A 98 -21.39 8.69 -6.87
C ALA A 98 -21.72 7.20 -7.10
N VAL A 99 -20.68 6.38 -7.28
CA VAL A 99 -20.79 4.94 -7.44
C VAL A 99 -21.22 4.28 -6.14
N LEU A 100 -20.53 4.63 -5.05
CA LEU A 100 -20.77 3.99 -3.77
C LEU A 100 -22.11 4.43 -3.16
N GLN A 101 -22.58 5.66 -3.42
CA GLN A 101 -23.80 6.25 -2.83
C GLN A 101 -25.07 5.40 -2.99
N GLY A 102 -25.17 4.56 -4.02
CA GLY A 102 -26.29 3.65 -4.26
C GLY A 102 -26.07 2.17 -3.89
N GLU A 103 -24.94 1.83 -3.29
CA GLU A 103 -24.53 0.45 -2.98
C GLU A 103 -24.84 0.05 -1.54
N GLU A 104 -25.06 -1.25 -1.31
CA GLU A 104 -25.21 -1.81 0.03
C GLU A 104 -23.96 -1.55 0.88
N VAL A 105 -24.17 -1.18 2.15
CA VAL A 105 -23.09 -0.79 3.05
C VAL A 105 -22.10 -1.92 3.32
N THR A 106 -22.56 -3.17 3.21
CA THR A 106 -21.75 -4.39 3.28
C THR A 106 -20.61 -4.37 2.25
N VAL A 107 -20.87 -3.93 1.02
CA VAL A 107 -19.88 -3.85 -0.06
C VAL A 107 -18.82 -2.79 0.27
N ARG A 108 -19.25 -1.61 0.72
CA ARG A 108 -18.33 -0.53 1.11
C ARG A 108 -17.42 -0.96 2.25
N SER A 109 -17.99 -1.56 3.29
CA SER A 109 -17.26 -2.07 4.46
C SER A 109 -16.23 -3.14 4.06
N SER A 110 -16.61 -4.08 3.19
CA SER A 110 -15.69 -5.11 2.69
C SER A 110 -14.55 -4.54 1.83
N ILE A 111 -14.83 -3.57 0.97
CA ILE A 111 -13.78 -2.88 0.19
C ILE A 111 -12.82 -2.15 1.14
N CYS A 112 -13.34 -1.41 2.12
CA CYS A 112 -12.50 -0.72 3.11
C CYS A 112 -11.60 -1.68 3.86
N ARG A 113 -12.14 -2.82 4.30
CA ARG A 113 -11.37 -3.88 4.98
C ARG A 113 -10.29 -4.46 4.05
N GLY A 114 -10.61 -4.70 2.78
CA GLY A 114 -9.66 -5.16 1.75
C GLY A 114 -8.52 -4.18 1.53
N VAL A 115 -8.88 -2.91 1.33
CA VAL A 115 -7.95 -1.80 1.12
C VAL A 115 -7.04 -1.62 2.34
N ALA A 116 -7.60 -1.52 3.54
CA ALA A 116 -6.82 -1.28 4.75
C ALA A 116 -5.93 -2.48 5.15
N LYS A 117 -6.39 -3.72 4.95
CA LYS A 117 -5.52 -4.89 5.12
C LYS A 117 -4.41 -4.95 4.06
N SER A 118 -4.69 -4.53 2.82
CA SER A 118 -3.67 -4.44 1.77
C SER A 118 -2.66 -3.33 2.04
N ALA A 119 -3.08 -2.22 2.68
CA ALA A 119 -2.23 -1.11 3.08
C ALA A 119 -1.18 -1.47 4.15
N SER A 120 -1.36 -2.59 4.87
CA SER A 120 -0.30 -3.18 5.71
C SER A 120 0.94 -3.61 4.91
N LEU A 121 0.87 -3.59 3.57
CA LEU A 121 2.05 -3.66 2.73
C LEU A 121 2.59 -2.25 2.47
N CYS A 122 3.83 -1.99 2.88
CA CYS A 122 4.53 -0.72 2.61
C CYS A 122 4.50 -0.31 1.11
N ALA A 123 4.47 -1.28 0.19
CA ALA A 123 4.39 -1.01 -1.24
C ALA A 123 3.04 -0.40 -1.68
N VAL A 124 1.95 -0.74 -1.00
CA VAL A 124 0.59 -0.26 -1.29
C VAL A 124 0.36 1.14 -0.69
N ALA A 125 0.96 1.41 0.47
CA ALA A 125 0.89 2.72 1.13
C ALA A 125 1.42 3.88 0.26
N ARG A 126 2.32 3.58 -0.69
CA ARG A 126 2.91 4.58 -1.60
C ARG A 126 2.03 4.93 -2.80
N ASP A 127 0.88 4.27 -2.91
CA ASP A 127 -0.06 4.50 -4.00
C ASP A 127 -0.93 5.72 -3.73
N PRO A 128 -0.94 6.77 -4.58
CA PRO A 128 -1.74 7.96 -4.33
C PRO A 128 -3.26 7.70 -4.39
N LEU A 129 -3.69 6.57 -4.96
CA LEU A 129 -5.11 6.20 -5.01
C LEU A 129 -5.62 5.66 -3.67
N LEU A 130 -4.75 5.03 -2.87
CA LEU A 130 -5.14 4.42 -1.60
C LEU A 130 -5.80 5.42 -0.65
N PRO A 131 -5.20 6.58 -0.35
CA PRO A 131 -5.80 7.50 0.59
C PRO A 131 -7.08 8.16 0.06
N GLN A 132 -7.19 8.35 -1.26
CA GLN A 132 -8.40 8.90 -1.88
C GLN A 132 -9.60 7.97 -1.70
N VAL A 133 -9.39 6.67 -1.91
CA VAL A 133 -10.43 5.64 -1.71
C VAL A 133 -10.83 5.56 -0.25
N LEU A 134 -9.87 5.55 0.67
CA LEU A 134 -10.14 5.52 2.10
C LEU A 134 -10.91 6.76 2.56
N LEU A 135 -10.52 7.95 2.07
CA LEU A 135 -11.18 9.20 2.40
C LEU A 135 -12.65 9.21 1.93
N ALA A 136 -12.87 8.82 0.67
CA ALA A 136 -14.20 8.69 0.09
C ALA A 136 -15.08 7.74 0.92
N CYS A 137 -14.56 6.55 1.21
CA CYS A 137 -15.25 5.56 2.02
C CYS A 137 -15.61 6.07 3.42
N LEU A 138 -14.67 6.73 4.11
CA LEU A 138 -14.90 7.28 5.45
C LEU A 138 -15.96 8.38 5.45
N GLN A 139 -15.93 9.28 4.47
CA GLN A 139 -16.96 10.32 4.32
C GLN A 139 -18.36 9.71 4.11
N GLY A 140 -18.46 8.67 3.27
CA GLY A 140 -19.71 7.95 3.05
C GLY A 140 -20.25 7.25 4.29
N LEU A 141 -19.37 6.62 5.09
CA LEU A 141 -19.74 5.93 6.32
C LEU A 141 -20.11 6.90 7.46
N GLN A 142 -19.41 8.03 7.56
CA GLN A 142 -19.67 9.05 8.58
C GLN A 142 -21.09 9.63 8.46
N GLN A 143 -21.56 9.87 7.25
CA GLN A 143 -22.91 10.40 7.01
C GLN A 143 -24.01 9.44 7.47
N GLN A 144 -23.75 8.13 7.46
CA GLN A 144 -24.75 7.11 7.78
C GLN A 144 -24.78 6.70 9.26
N ARG A 145 -23.86 7.22 10.10
CA ARG A 145 -23.76 6.94 11.56
C ARG A 145 -23.81 5.45 11.91
N ARG A 146 -23.17 4.59 11.11
CA ARG A 146 -23.23 3.12 11.29
C ARG A 146 -22.06 2.59 12.10
N GLU A 147 -22.28 1.46 12.77
CA GLU A 147 -21.24 0.69 13.47
C GLU A 147 -20.05 0.32 12.57
N GLU A 148 -20.29 0.19 11.26
CA GLU A 148 -19.27 -0.13 10.25
C GLU A 148 -18.19 0.95 10.15
N PHE A 149 -18.49 2.21 10.51
CA PHE A 149 -17.49 3.27 10.58
C PHE A 149 -16.33 2.85 11.49
N TRP A 150 -16.64 2.32 12.67
CA TRP A 150 -15.63 1.91 13.66
C TRP A 150 -14.73 0.79 13.16
N ILE A 151 -15.30 -0.19 12.46
CA ILE A 151 -14.56 -1.31 11.88
C ILE A 151 -13.55 -0.79 10.84
N VAL A 152 -13.98 0.14 9.99
CA VAL A 152 -13.09 0.75 8.98
C VAL A 152 -12.01 1.60 9.65
N CYS A 153 -12.37 2.43 10.62
CA CYS A 153 -11.41 3.22 11.41
C CYS A 153 -10.32 2.33 12.03
N MET A 154 -10.71 1.23 12.67
CA MET A 154 -9.78 0.29 13.28
C MET A 154 -8.83 -0.33 12.26
N THR A 155 -9.36 -0.75 11.10
CA THR A 155 -8.53 -1.38 10.07
C THR A 155 -7.54 -0.36 9.47
N VAL A 156 -8.00 0.87 9.20
CA VAL A 156 -7.16 1.96 8.68
C VAL A 156 -6.05 2.30 9.68
N LEU A 157 -6.37 2.41 10.95
CA LEU A 157 -5.38 2.75 11.97
C LEU A 157 -4.42 1.60 12.28
N GLN A 158 -4.86 0.35 12.15
CA GLN A 158 -3.95 -0.79 12.24
C GLN A 158 -2.92 -0.76 11.10
N ALA A 159 -3.30 -0.36 9.89
CA ALA A 159 -2.35 -0.15 8.79
C ALA A 159 -1.35 0.98 9.11
N ALA A 160 -1.78 2.00 9.84
CA ALA A 160 -0.94 3.12 10.29
C ALA A 160 0.11 2.74 11.35
N SER A 161 0.20 1.47 11.76
CA SER A 161 1.35 0.94 12.52
C SER A 161 2.63 0.85 11.68
N HIS A 162 2.52 1.06 10.36
CA HIS A 162 3.66 1.24 9.47
C HIS A 162 3.88 2.71 9.13
N ALA A 163 5.13 3.14 9.22
CA ALA A 163 5.68 4.43 8.77
C ALA A 163 5.02 4.99 7.49
N ASP A 164 5.13 4.24 6.40
CA ASP A 164 4.68 4.64 5.06
C ASP A 164 3.17 4.87 5.02
N ALA A 165 2.41 3.99 5.68
CA ALA A 165 0.97 4.11 5.76
C ALA A 165 0.54 5.28 6.65
N ALA A 166 1.20 5.48 7.80
CA ALA A 166 0.92 6.61 8.69
C ALA A 166 1.12 7.95 7.95
N ALA A 167 2.23 8.11 7.22
CA ALA A 167 2.51 9.30 6.42
C ALA A 167 1.46 9.50 5.29
N ALA A 168 1.11 8.44 4.57
CA ALA A 168 0.10 8.51 3.51
C ALA A 168 -1.30 8.88 4.07
N LEU A 169 -1.69 8.34 5.22
CA LEU A 169 -2.98 8.61 5.85
C LEU A 169 -3.05 10.01 6.48
N ALA A 170 -1.95 10.50 7.04
CA ALA A 170 -1.85 11.85 7.57
C ALA A 170 -1.93 12.89 6.44
N SER A 171 -1.05 12.79 5.44
CA SER A 171 -0.96 13.76 4.33
C SER A 171 -2.23 13.86 3.47
N SER A 172 -3.02 12.79 3.40
CA SER A 172 -4.28 12.74 2.64
C SER A 172 -5.49 13.31 3.37
N GLY A 173 -5.36 13.66 4.65
CA GLY A 173 -6.48 14.09 5.48
C GLY A 173 -7.39 12.96 5.97
N VAL A 174 -7.03 11.69 5.75
CA VAL A 174 -7.78 10.54 6.30
C VAL A 174 -7.79 10.59 7.83
N LEU A 175 -6.63 10.84 8.47
CA LEU A 175 -6.57 10.98 9.92
C LEU A 175 -7.44 12.14 10.43
N ARG A 176 -7.49 13.25 9.68
CA ARG A 176 -8.36 14.39 10.00
C ARG A 176 -9.83 14.01 10.00
N GLN A 177 -10.29 13.27 8.99
CA GLN A 177 -11.67 12.77 8.94
C GLN A 177 -11.98 11.82 10.09
N LEU A 178 -11.04 10.94 10.47
CA LEU A 178 -11.21 10.05 11.62
C LEU A 178 -11.41 10.85 12.92
N VAL A 179 -10.59 11.88 13.15
CA VAL A 179 -10.72 12.75 14.34
C VAL A 179 -12.04 13.53 14.33
N GLN A 180 -12.50 14.00 13.17
CA GLN A 180 -13.81 14.65 13.05
C GLN A 180 -14.98 13.69 13.31
N GLY A 181 -14.88 12.44 12.83
CA GLY A 181 -15.87 11.40 13.10
C GLY A 181 -15.94 11.00 14.57
N LEU A 182 -14.78 10.96 15.26
CA LEU A 182 -14.68 10.77 16.70
C LEU A 182 -15.40 11.86 17.48
N GLU A 183 -15.17 13.13 17.13
CA GLU A 183 -15.84 14.27 17.76
C GLU A 183 -17.36 14.22 17.55
N ALA A 184 -17.81 13.93 16.34
CA ALA A 184 -19.24 13.81 16.04
C ALA A 184 -19.89 12.68 16.87
N SER A 185 -19.18 11.57 17.05
CA SER A 185 -19.64 10.45 17.85
C SER A 185 -19.70 10.77 19.35
N GLN A 186 -18.74 11.53 19.89
CA GLN A 186 -18.75 11.96 21.30
C GLN A 186 -19.98 12.80 21.65
N ARG A 187 -20.44 13.65 20.73
CA ARG A 187 -21.65 14.47 20.92
C ARG A 187 -22.95 13.67 20.93
N GLY A 188 -22.93 12.44 20.43
CA GLY A 188 -24.12 11.58 20.31
C GLY A 188 -24.15 10.36 21.25
N ALA A 189 -23.08 10.05 21.98
CA ALA A 189 -22.92 8.73 22.59
C ALA A 189 -23.37 8.66 24.05
N GLY A 190 -24.43 7.88 24.29
CA GLY A 190 -24.80 7.29 25.59
C GLY A 190 -24.32 5.83 25.79
N ALA A 191 -23.65 5.20 24.81
CA ALA A 191 -23.24 3.78 24.92
C ALA A 191 -21.95 3.37 24.16
N ALA A 192 -21.35 4.25 23.35
CA ALA A 192 -20.19 3.89 22.50
C ALA A 192 -18.80 4.15 23.14
N GLY A 193 -18.74 4.33 24.46
CA GLY A 193 -17.54 4.80 25.16
C GLY A 193 -16.29 3.95 24.92
N ASP A 194 -16.45 2.63 24.89
CA ASP A 194 -15.33 1.69 24.72
C ASP A 194 -14.74 1.73 23.31
N GLN A 195 -15.57 1.82 22.27
CA GLN A 195 -15.10 1.87 20.88
C GLN A 195 -14.34 3.17 20.59
N VAL A 196 -14.82 4.30 21.11
CA VAL A 196 -14.16 5.61 21.02
C VAL A 196 -12.75 5.53 21.63
N SER A 197 -12.62 4.91 22.81
CA SER A 197 -11.32 4.73 23.48
C SER A 197 -10.33 3.89 22.68
N ILE A 198 -10.79 2.80 22.03
CA ILE A 198 -9.93 1.97 21.19
C ILE A 198 -9.42 2.77 19.99
N VAL A 199 -10.30 3.48 19.28
CA VAL A 199 -9.88 4.29 18.12
C VAL A 199 -8.95 5.43 18.55
N HIS A 200 -9.15 6.04 19.71
CA HIS A 200 -8.22 7.03 20.26
C HIS A 200 -6.80 6.46 20.41
N LYS A 201 -6.67 5.28 21.03
CA LYS A 201 -5.37 4.61 21.18
C LYS A 201 -4.73 4.33 19.83
N GLN A 202 -5.50 3.93 18.84
CA GLN A 202 -4.98 3.62 17.51
C GLN A 202 -4.57 4.88 16.74
N VAL A 203 -5.26 6.01 16.91
CA VAL A 203 -4.80 7.31 16.39
C VAL A 203 -3.49 7.73 17.06
N LEU A 204 -3.33 7.51 18.37
CA LEU A 204 -2.06 7.77 19.05
C LEU A 204 -0.92 6.92 18.49
N ILE A 205 -1.17 5.62 18.27
CA ILE A 205 -0.17 4.72 17.69
C ILE A 205 0.22 5.22 16.30
N ALA A 206 -0.75 5.54 15.45
CA ALA A 206 -0.49 6.07 14.10
C ALA A 206 0.37 7.35 14.12
N LEU A 207 0.03 8.29 15.01
CA LEU A 207 0.79 9.52 15.17
C LEU A 207 2.19 9.22 15.72
N ALA A 208 2.31 8.40 16.76
CA ALA A 208 3.61 8.02 17.34
C ALA A 208 4.50 7.29 16.33
N THR A 209 3.96 6.38 15.53
CA THR A 209 4.69 5.69 14.47
C THR A 209 5.27 6.67 13.44
N LEU A 210 4.52 7.73 13.07
CA LEU A 210 5.01 8.78 12.19
C LEU A 210 6.14 9.61 12.83
N LEU A 211 6.19 9.67 14.17
CA LEU A 211 7.23 10.39 14.91
C LEU A 211 8.49 9.54 15.14
N ASP A 212 8.31 8.24 15.35
CA ASP A 212 9.38 7.28 15.64
C ASP A 212 10.13 6.83 14.37
N THR A 213 9.54 7.03 13.19
CA THR A 213 10.28 6.85 11.94
C THR A 213 11.51 7.72 11.96
N SER A 214 12.69 7.09 11.87
CA SER A 214 13.99 7.75 11.89
C SER A 214 14.01 8.84 10.82
N MET A 215 13.69 10.07 11.24
CA MET A 215 13.51 11.18 10.31
C MET A 215 14.84 11.38 9.58
N PRO A 216 14.82 11.36 8.24
CA PRO A 216 16.02 11.53 7.45
C PRO A 216 16.71 12.85 7.78
N PRO A 217 18.04 12.92 7.61
CA PRO A 217 18.77 14.18 7.76
C PRO A 217 18.20 15.24 6.80
N GLY A 218 18.05 16.48 7.26
CA GLY A 218 17.50 17.59 6.47
C GLY A 218 16.04 17.96 6.77
N LEU A 219 15.34 17.21 7.64
CA LEU A 219 13.97 17.50 8.06
C LEU A 219 13.87 18.16 9.45
N ASP A 220 14.72 19.15 9.73
CA ASP A 220 14.83 19.75 11.08
C ASP A 220 13.54 20.42 11.55
N SER A 221 12.83 21.13 10.64
CA SER A 221 11.53 21.73 10.96
C SER A 221 10.48 20.67 11.31
N ALA A 222 10.44 19.55 10.57
CA ALA A 222 9.52 18.45 10.84
C ALA A 222 9.90 17.71 12.13
N ARG A 223 11.19 17.65 12.50
CA ARG A 223 11.65 17.09 13.77
C ARG A 223 11.22 17.93 14.98
N ALA A 224 11.23 19.26 14.84
CA ALA A 224 10.72 20.16 15.87
C ALA A 224 9.20 19.98 16.07
N ASP A 225 8.44 19.98 14.97
CA ASP A 225 7.00 19.68 14.96
C ASP A 225 6.72 18.30 15.60
N ALA A 226 7.52 17.29 15.24
CA ALA A 226 7.43 15.93 15.76
C ALA A 226 7.65 15.87 17.29
N SER A 227 8.68 16.56 17.77
CA SER A 227 9.00 16.61 19.20
C SER A 227 7.92 17.32 20.02
N GLN A 228 7.34 18.38 19.45
CA GLN A 228 6.20 19.09 20.06
C GLN A 228 4.96 18.18 20.10
N LEU A 229 4.68 17.48 19.01
CA LEU A 229 3.58 16.52 18.91
C LEU A 229 3.69 15.43 19.98
N GLN A 230 4.88 14.84 20.12
CA GLN A 230 5.14 13.80 21.11
C GLN A 230 4.85 14.28 22.54
N LYS A 231 5.27 15.50 22.88
CA LYS A 231 5.00 16.10 24.20
C LYS A 231 3.50 16.31 24.43
N GLN A 232 2.78 16.82 23.43
CA GLN A 232 1.32 17.00 23.52
C GLN A 232 0.60 15.66 23.72
N LEU A 233 0.98 14.63 22.96
CA LEU A 233 0.37 13.30 23.07
C LEU A 233 0.65 12.64 24.44
N GLN A 234 1.85 12.81 24.99
CA GLN A 234 2.20 12.31 26.33
C GLN A 234 1.33 12.94 27.44
N VAL A 235 1.11 14.26 27.38
CA VAL A 235 0.24 14.98 28.33
C VAL A 235 -1.21 14.50 28.20
N CYS A 236 -1.68 14.25 26.99
CA CYS A 236 -3.05 13.82 26.73
C CYS A 236 -3.31 12.37 27.15
N HIS A 237 -2.32 11.50 26.98
CA HIS A 237 -2.38 10.14 27.49
C HIS A 237 -2.53 10.10 29.02
N ALA A 238 -1.96 11.08 29.74
CA ALA A 238 -2.05 11.17 31.19
C ALA A 238 -3.41 11.73 31.69
N THR A 239 -4.10 12.57 30.90
CA THR A 239 -5.32 13.29 31.34
C THR A 239 -6.64 12.56 31.06
N CYS A 240 -6.59 11.35 30.48
CA CYS A 240 -7.63 10.29 30.43
C CYS A 240 -9.07 10.63 29.94
N SER A 241 -9.41 11.87 29.57
CA SER A 241 -10.75 12.15 29.01
C SER A 241 -10.77 12.04 27.49
N SER A 242 -11.85 11.45 26.96
CA SER A 242 -12.08 11.31 25.52
C SER A 242 -12.16 12.67 24.82
N ALA A 243 -12.74 13.68 25.46
CA ALA A 243 -12.86 15.04 24.93
C ALA A 243 -11.50 15.74 24.85
N ALA A 244 -10.68 15.69 25.90
CA ALA A 244 -9.33 16.25 25.88
C ALA A 244 -8.46 15.59 24.80
N PHE A 245 -8.61 14.27 24.62
CA PHE A 245 -7.93 13.55 23.56
C PHE A 245 -8.30 14.08 22.17
N VAL A 246 -9.60 14.20 21.85
CA VAL A 246 -10.02 14.67 20.51
C VAL A 246 -9.53 16.09 20.26
N GLN A 247 -9.57 16.96 21.27
CA GLN A 247 -9.05 18.31 21.14
C GLN A 247 -7.55 18.32 20.88
N ALA A 248 -6.77 17.52 21.62
CA ALA A 248 -5.34 17.41 21.40
C ALA A 248 -5.01 16.81 20.03
N ALA A 249 -5.75 15.78 19.59
CA ALA A 249 -5.59 15.21 18.26
C ALA A 249 -5.86 16.25 17.15
N LYS A 250 -6.83 17.14 17.33
CA LYS A 250 -7.08 18.26 16.40
C LYS A 250 -5.93 19.26 16.34
N GLU A 251 -5.37 19.62 17.49
CA GLU A 251 -4.23 20.54 17.58
C GLU A 251 -2.95 19.91 17.00
N ALA A 252 -2.82 18.59 17.16
CA ALA A 252 -1.75 17.76 16.64
C ALA A 252 -1.77 17.59 15.11
N LEU A 253 -2.95 17.50 14.50
CA LEU A 253 -3.13 17.14 13.10
C LEU A 253 -2.34 18.01 12.10
N PRO A 254 -2.35 19.36 12.17
CA PRO A 254 -1.60 20.18 11.24
C PRO A 254 -0.09 19.92 11.27
N ALA A 255 0.48 19.65 12.46
CA ALA A 255 1.88 19.29 12.58
C ALA A 255 2.14 17.89 11.99
N ALA A 256 1.28 16.92 12.30
CA ALA A 256 1.37 15.58 11.72
C ALA A 256 1.28 15.59 10.18
N GLU A 257 0.40 16.40 9.60
CA GLU A 257 0.25 16.57 8.15
C GLU A 257 1.52 17.15 7.51
N ARG A 258 2.16 18.15 8.14
CA ARG A 258 3.44 18.70 7.66
C ARG A 258 4.57 17.68 7.72
N VAL A 259 4.68 16.96 8.84
CA VAL A 259 5.68 15.88 9.00
C VAL A 259 5.47 14.82 7.93
N ALA A 260 4.23 14.35 7.76
CA ALA A 260 3.88 13.35 6.77
C ALA A 260 4.18 13.80 5.33
N ALA A 261 3.86 15.04 4.98
CA ALA A 261 4.16 15.60 3.66
C ALA A 261 5.67 15.64 3.40
N ALA A 262 6.47 16.09 4.39
CA ALA A 262 7.92 16.14 4.28
C ALA A 262 8.55 14.74 4.16
N VAL A 263 8.05 13.76 4.91
CA VAL A 263 8.48 12.36 4.81
C VAL A 263 8.17 11.78 3.42
N LEU A 264 6.97 12.05 2.89
CA LEU A 264 6.58 11.60 1.56
C LEU A 264 7.41 12.25 0.46
N GLU A 265 7.67 13.56 0.56
CA GLU A 265 8.53 14.29 -0.37
C GLU A 265 9.94 13.70 -0.38
N TRP A 266 10.52 13.45 0.80
CA TRP A 266 11.82 12.81 0.91
C TRP A 266 11.85 11.41 0.27
N TRP A 267 10.82 10.59 0.46
CA TRP A 267 10.73 9.28 -0.21
C TRP A 267 10.60 9.37 -1.73
N GLN A 268 10.15 10.50 -2.27
CA GLN A 268 10.09 10.74 -3.71
C GLN A 268 11.41 11.27 -4.28
N GLU A 269 12.41 11.59 -3.44
CA GLU A 269 13.71 12.02 -3.94
C GLU A 269 14.32 10.96 -4.88
N PRO A 270 14.90 11.37 -6.03
CA PRO A 270 15.40 10.42 -7.03
C PRO A 270 16.38 9.38 -6.48
N GLU A 271 17.18 9.76 -5.48
CA GLU A 271 18.13 8.87 -4.82
C GLU A 271 17.42 7.79 -3.99
N GLN A 272 16.40 8.15 -3.20
CA GLN A 272 15.62 7.20 -2.41
C GLN A 272 14.81 6.27 -3.30
N VAL A 273 14.18 6.82 -4.34
CA VAL A 273 13.49 6.01 -5.35
C VAL A 273 14.47 5.06 -6.05
N ALA A 274 15.68 5.51 -6.38
CA ALA A 274 16.71 4.66 -6.98
C ALA A 274 17.22 3.58 -6.01
N ALA A 275 17.38 3.88 -4.73
CA ALA A 275 17.74 2.91 -3.69
C ALA A 275 16.63 1.85 -3.51
N ALA A 276 15.38 2.29 -3.37
CA ALA A 276 14.23 1.38 -3.25
C ALA A 276 14.07 0.48 -4.50
N ARG A 277 14.28 1.04 -5.70
CA ARG A 277 14.28 0.28 -6.96
C ARG A 277 15.40 -0.76 -7.05
N ARG A 278 16.51 -0.56 -6.33
CA ARG A 278 17.62 -1.53 -6.26
C ARG A 278 17.38 -2.62 -5.23
N SER A 279 16.79 -2.27 -4.09
CA SER A 279 16.60 -3.20 -2.96
C SER A 279 15.82 -4.47 -3.33
N ALA A 280 14.67 -4.33 -3.99
CA ALA A 280 13.84 -5.51 -4.32
C ALA A 280 14.56 -6.48 -5.30
N PRO A 281 15.18 -6.01 -6.41
CA PRO A 281 16.00 -6.88 -7.24
C PRO A 281 17.23 -7.44 -6.54
N GLU A 282 17.89 -6.70 -5.64
CA GLU A 282 19.02 -7.22 -4.86
C GLU A 282 18.60 -8.37 -3.95
N ALA A 283 17.49 -8.20 -3.23
CA ALA A 283 16.90 -9.28 -2.43
C ALA A 283 16.52 -10.48 -3.32
N ALA A 284 15.92 -10.24 -4.49
CA ALA A 284 15.59 -11.30 -5.44
C ALA A 284 16.84 -12.03 -5.97
N ALA A 285 17.93 -11.31 -6.23
CA ALA A 285 19.19 -11.87 -6.71
C ALA A 285 19.87 -12.79 -5.67
N GLY A 286 19.57 -12.62 -4.38
CA GLY A 286 20.02 -13.51 -3.31
C GLY A 286 19.28 -14.85 -3.23
N ARG A 287 18.14 -14.99 -3.92
CA ARG A 287 17.33 -16.22 -3.94
C ARG A 287 17.88 -17.24 -4.95
N SER A 288 17.37 -18.46 -4.88
CA SER A 288 17.64 -19.52 -5.86
C SER A 288 17.18 -19.17 -7.28
N CYS A 289 16.09 -18.41 -7.40
CA CYS A 289 15.60 -17.84 -8.64
C CYS A 289 15.17 -16.38 -8.40
N ALA A 290 15.70 -15.47 -9.20
CA ALA A 290 15.43 -14.04 -9.14
C ALA A 290 14.02 -13.68 -9.61
N PHE A 291 13.38 -14.54 -10.43
CA PHE A 291 11.99 -14.33 -10.80
C PHE A 291 11.10 -14.57 -9.58
N LEU A 292 10.54 -13.48 -9.03
CA LEU A 292 9.76 -13.49 -7.79
C LEU A 292 8.55 -14.42 -7.84
N ARG A 293 8.01 -14.70 -9.04
CA ARG A 293 6.85 -15.57 -9.24
C ARG A 293 7.22 -17.00 -9.67
N CYS A 294 8.49 -17.40 -9.51
CA CYS A 294 8.91 -18.76 -9.79
C CYS A 294 8.27 -19.74 -8.78
N ALA A 295 7.44 -20.67 -9.26
CA ALA A 295 6.80 -21.69 -8.43
C ALA A 295 7.77 -22.80 -7.96
N ASN A 296 8.93 -22.93 -8.59
CA ASN A 296 9.85 -24.05 -8.35
C ASN A 296 10.82 -23.81 -7.17
N LEU A 297 10.41 -23.14 -6.09
CA LEU A 297 11.32 -22.80 -4.99
C LEU A 297 11.99 -24.02 -4.35
N ALA A 298 11.30 -25.16 -4.28
CA ALA A 298 11.83 -26.40 -3.70
C ALA A 298 12.73 -27.22 -4.64
N GLY A 299 12.62 -27.01 -5.96
CA GLY A 299 13.35 -27.80 -6.97
C GLY A 299 14.50 -27.05 -7.65
N CYS A 300 14.63 -25.76 -7.40
CA CYS A 300 15.73 -24.97 -7.95
C CYS A 300 16.98 -25.16 -7.09
N SER A 301 17.82 -26.13 -7.44
CA SER A 301 19.21 -26.25 -6.96
C SER A 301 20.11 -25.13 -7.52
N GLY A 302 19.54 -24.02 -7.96
CA GLY A 302 20.24 -22.82 -8.37
C GLY A 302 20.37 -21.84 -7.23
N GLY A 303 21.42 -21.01 -7.25
CA GLY A 303 21.60 -19.94 -6.28
C GLY A 303 23.08 -19.69 -5.99
N PRO A 304 23.42 -18.61 -5.28
CA PRO A 304 24.80 -18.25 -4.95
C PRO A 304 25.60 -19.39 -4.32
N ALA A 305 24.94 -20.23 -3.52
CA ALA A 305 25.55 -21.35 -2.81
C ALA A 305 25.76 -22.61 -3.66
N ALA A 306 24.97 -22.82 -4.72
CA ALA A 306 24.98 -24.07 -5.49
C ALA A 306 25.94 -24.05 -6.69
N GLY A 307 26.48 -22.89 -7.06
CA GLY A 307 27.37 -22.75 -8.21
C GLY A 307 26.63 -22.85 -9.57
N GLU A 308 27.36 -22.57 -10.65
CA GLU A 308 26.85 -22.76 -12.02
C GLU A 308 26.96 -24.25 -12.37
N GLY A 309 25.85 -24.91 -12.73
CA GLY A 309 25.90 -26.31 -13.22
C GLY A 309 24.68 -27.17 -12.94
N ALA A 310 23.90 -26.90 -11.88
CA ALA A 310 22.73 -27.70 -11.51
C ALA A 310 21.42 -27.18 -12.12
N GLY A 311 21.43 -26.73 -13.39
CA GLY A 311 20.24 -26.19 -14.05
C GLY A 311 19.92 -24.73 -13.70
N SER A 312 20.88 -23.99 -13.16
CA SER A 312 20.74 -22.56 -12.91
C SER A 312 21.67 -21.73 -13.79
N PHE A 313 21.12 -20.63 -14.30
CA PHE A 313 21.78 -19.72 -15.23
C PHE A 313 21.93 -18.36 -14.56
N LYS A 314 23.17 -17.88 -14.45
CA LYS A 314 23.40 -16.48 -14.13
C LYS A 314 23.08 -15.60 -15.33
N CYS A 315 22.50 -14.44 -15.08
CA CYS A 315 22.41 -13.41 -16.10
C CYS A 315 23.81 -13.08 -16.65
N SER A 316 24.03 -13.25 -17.96
CA SER A 316 25.36 -13.12 -18.57
C SER A 316 25.96 -11.71 -18.45
N ALA A 317 25.10 -10.68 -18.44
CA ALA A 317 25.48 -9.28 -18.31
C ALA A 317 25.89 -8.93 -16.87
N CYS A 318 24.94 -8.92 -15.93
CA CYS A 318 25.21 -8.49 -14.56
C CYS A 318 25.89 -9.56 -13.70
N ARG A 319 25.70 -10.86 -14.01
CA ARG A 319 26.13 -12.04 -13.23
C ARG A 319 25.76 -12.01 -11.74
N ARG A 320 24.70 -11.26 -11.39
CA ARG A 320 24.18 -11.14 -10.02
C ARG A 320 22.88 -11.94 -9.83
N ALA A 321 21.97 -11.86 -10.81
CA ALA A 321 20.71 -12.61 -10.78
C ALA A 321 20.89 -14.06 -11.28
N TRP A 322 20.20 -14.98 -10.60
CA TRP A 322 20.14 -16.41 -10.93
C TRP A 322 18.75 -16.78 -11.40
N TYR A 323 18.66 -17.66 -12.40
CA TYR A 323 17.38 -18.18 -12.89
C TYR A 323 17.47 -19.70 -13.04
N CYS A 324 16.40 -20.41 -12.72
CA CYS A 324 16.32 -21.86 -12.91
C CYS A 324 16.07 -22.29 -14.37
N GLY A 325 15.94 -21.33 -15.28
CA GLY A 325 15.69 -21.59 -16.69
C GLY A 325 15.44 -20.30 -17.48
N THR A 326 15.43 -20.43 -18.80
CA THR A 326 15.20 -19.32 -19.75
C THR A 326 13.80 -18.72 -19.63
N ALA A 327 12.80 -19.53 -19.26
CA ALA A 327 11.44 -19.04 -19.02
C ALA A 327 11.40 -18.01 -17.88
N CYS A 328 12.07 -18.29 -16.76
CA CYS A 328 12.13 -17.36 -15.62
C CYS A 328 12.94 -16.10 -15.95
N SER A 329 14.06 -16.23 -16.68
CA SER A 329 14.86 -15.05 -17.08
C SER A 329 14.11 -14.15 -18.06
N HIS A 330 13.36 -14.72 -19.00
CA HIS A 330 12.52 -13.95 -19.92
C HIS A 330 11.34 -13.28 -19.22
N ALA A 331 10.69 -13.98 -18.28
CA ALA A 331 9.58 -13.42 -17.52
C ALA A 331 10.01 -12.23 -16.63
N ASP A 332 11.20 -12.32 -16.03
CA ASP A 332 11.77 -11.28 -15.18
C ASP A 332 12.41 -10.12 -15.96
N TRP A 333 12.68 -10.30 -17.26
CA TRP A 333 13.49 -9.36 -18.05
C TRP A 333 13.00 -7.91 -18.02
N LYS A 334 11.68 -7.68 -18.04
CA LYS A 334 11.10 -6.34 -18.03
C LYS A 334 11.51 -5.55 -16.78
N ASP A 335 11.52 -6.21 -15.63
CA ASP A 335 11.88 -5.62 -14.34
C ASP A 335 13.41 -5.63 -14.17
N HIS A 336 14.05 -6.75 -14.50
CA HIS A 336 15.49 -6.93 -14.40
C HIS A 336 16.29 -5.95 -15.27
N LYS A 337 15.85 -5.65 -16.51
CA LYS A 337 16.60 -4.80 -17.45
C LYS A 337 17.00 -3.45 -16.86
N ARG A 338 16.13 -2.88 -16.01
CA ARG A 338 16.35 -1.56 -15.37
C ARG A 338 17.55 -1.59 -14.42
N VAL A 339 17.71 -2.67 -13.65
CA VAL A 339 18.83 -2.84 -12.70
C VAL A 339 20.04 -3.55 -13.29
N CYS A 340 19.83 -4.35 -14.34
CA CYS A 340 20.86 -5.15 -15.00
C CYS A 340 22.03 -4.27 -15.47
N LYS A 341 21.72 -3.13 -16.11
CA LYS A 341 22.73 -2.18 -16.59
C LYS A 341 23.52 -1.55 -15.44
N ALA A 342 22.85 -1.18 -14.36
CA ALA A 342 23.49 -0.58 -13.19
C ALA A 342 24.46 -1.57 -12.53
N TRP A 343 24.04 -2.82 -12.29
CA TRP A 343 24.92 -3.84 -11.74
C TRP A 343 26.06 -4.25 -12.68
N ALA A 344 25.82 -4.26 -14.00
CA ALA A 344 26.89 -4.53 -14.96
C ALA A 344 27.97 -3.45 -14.92
N ALA A 345 27.59 -2.17 -14.83
CA ALA A 345 28.52 -1.06 -14.70
C ALA A 345 29.29 -1.11 -13.37
N GLU A 346 28.60 -1.36 -12.25
CA GLU A 346 29.24 -1.54 -10.93
C GLU A 346 30.30 -2.65 -10.96
N ARG A 347 29.97 -3.77 -11.61
CA ARG A 347 30.89 -4.89 -11.76
C ARG A 347 32.10 -4.56 -12.63
N GLU A 348 31.92 -3.80 -13.71
CA GLU A 348 33.02 -3.34 -14.54
C GLU A 348 33.97 -2.43 -13.76
N GLU A 349 33.42 -1.50 -12.98
CA GLU A 349 34.19 -0.63 -12.10
C GLU A 349 34.97 -1.43 -11.04
N GLN A 350 34.34 -2.40 -10.39
CA GLN A 350 35.02 -3.31 -9.47
C GLN A 350 36.17 -4.10 -10.14
N ARG A 351 36.03 -4.48 -11.41
CA ARG A 351 37.10 -5.14 -12.17
C ARG A 351 38.25 -4.18 -12.44
N ARG A 352 37.97 -2.94 -12.84
CA ARG A 352 38.99 -1.90 -13.05
C ARG A 352 39.77 -1.62 -11.76
N GLN A 353 39.08 -1.48 -10.64
CA GLN A 353 39.71 -1.28 -9.33
C GLN A 353 40.60 -2.46 -8.93
N ARG A 354 40.17 -3.71 -9.18
CA ARG A 354 41.00 -4.90 -8.93
C ARG A 354 42.23 -4.94 -9.83
N GLN A 355 42.09 -4.58 -11.11
CA GLN A 355 43.22 -4.51 -12.05
C GLN A 355 44.23 -3.43 -11.63
N GLN A 356 43.77 -2.24 -11.24
CA GLN A 356 44.62 -1.16 -10.74
C GLN A 356 45.37 -1.56 -9.46
N LYS A 357 44.68 -2.18 -8.49
CA LYS A 357 45.32 -2.68 -7.26
C LYS A 357 46.36 -3.75 -7.56
N ALA A 358 46.06 -4.68 -8.47
CA ALA A 358 47.01 -5.72 -8.88
C ALA A 358 48.25 -5.12 -9.56
N GLN A 359 48.08 -4.10 -10.42
CA GLN A 359 49.19 -3.39 -11.05
C GLN A 359 50.06 -2.65 -10.03
N GLN A 360 49.45 -1.94 -9.07
CA GLN A 360 50.18 -1.25 -7.99
C GLN A 360 50.98 -2.23 -7.13
N GLN A 361 50.40 -3.39 -6.80
CA GLN A 361 51.09 -4.43 -6.05
C GLN A 361 52.28 -5.02 -6.82
N GLN A 362 52.13 -5.25 -8.13
CA GLN A 362 53.23 -5.70 -8.97
C GLN A 362 54.36 -4.67 -9.07
N GLN A 363 54.03 -3.37 -9.20
CA GLN A 363 55.02 -2.29 -9.22
C GLN A 363 55.76 -2.18 -7.87
N ALA A 364 55.06 -2.29 -6.75
CA ALA A 364 55.67 -2.29 -5.42
C ALA A 364 56.64 -3.47 -5.23
N GLN A 365 56.27 -4.66 -5.70
CA GLN A 365 57.13 -5.85 -5.66
C GLN A 365 58.39 -5.68 -6.53
N GLN A 366 58.25 -5.11 -7.73
CA GLN A 366 59.39 -4.82 -8.60
C GLN A 366 60.32 -3.76 -8.01
N GLY A 367 59.75 -2.69 -7.42
CA GLY A 367 60.54 -1.66 -6.73
C GLY A 367 61.31 -2.20 -5.53
N ALA A 368 60.72 -3.12 -4.76
CA ALA A 368 61.41 -3.79 -3.64
C ALA A 368 62.55 -4.71 -4.12
N GLN A 369 62.43 -5.34 -5.29
CA GLN A 369 63.50 -6.16 -5.87
C GLN A 369 64.65 -5.34 -6.47
N GLN A 370 64.38 -4.09 -6.87
CA GLN A 370 65.38 -3.20 -7.47
C GLN A 370 66.17 -2.36 -6.47
N GLN A 371 65.87 -2.46 -5.16
CA GLN A 371 66.65 -1.75 -4.14
C GLN A 371 68.06 -2.35 -4.10
N PRO A 372 69.10 -1.60 -4.53
CA PRO A 372 70.46 -2.13 -4.61
C PRO A 372 70.91 -2.50 -3.20
N GLN A 373 71.42 -3.73 -3.04
CA GLN A 373 72.10 -4.15 -1.83
C GLN A 373 73.24 -3.15 -1.60
N GLN A 374 73.12 -2.33 -0.55
CA GLN A 374 74.20 -1.41 -0.21
C GLN A 374 75.43 -2.25 0.12
N PRO A 375 76.58 -2.01 -0.54
CA PRO A 375 77.81 -2.72 -0.23
C PRO A 375 78.22 -2.37 1.21
N GLU A 376 78.42 -3.42 2.03
CA GLU A 376 78.96 -3.34 3.40
C GLU A 376 80.41 -2.88 3.45
#